data_AF-A0A512C129-F1
#
_entry.id   AF-A0A512C129-F1
#
_cell.length_a   1.000
_cell.length_b   1.000
_cell.length_c   1.000
_cell.angle_alpha   90.00
_cell.angle_beta   90.00
_cell.angle_gamma   90.00
#
_symmetry.space_group_name_H-M   'P 1'
#
loop_
_entity.id
_entity.type
_entity.pdbx_description
1 polymer ?
#
loop_
_entity_poly.entity_id
_entity_poly.type
_entity_poly.pdbx_seq_one_letter_code
_entity_poly.pdbx_strand_id
1 'polypeptide(L)'
;MAVRVEAPVHETGSGATSRALVLSAVGVVFGDIGTSPLYAFKEASHAAHHGGLSPNVVLGILSLILWALIVVISIKYCIFILRADNRGEGGIIALLALLGVRRVQAGSWRMYLTVMELVGTALLYADGTITPAISVLSAVEGLTVDAPGFGPYVVPITVAILAVLFSVQRMGSGWIGGIFGPFMLVWFAVLGLLGILSILAAPGCWRQSAPPMQSATS
;
A
#
# COMPACT_ATOMS: atom_id res chain seq x y z
N MET A 1 -2.99 50.46 6.62
CA MET A 1 -1.89 49.76 7.32
C MET A 1 -1.88 48.32 6.80
N ALA A 2 -1.07 48.04 5.78
CA ALA A 2 -1.02 46.73 5.13
C ALA A 2 -0.05 45.82 5.87
N VAL A 3 -0.55 44.73 6.43
CA VAL A 3 0.27 43.68 7.04
C VAL A 3 0.90 42.88 5.89
N ARG A 4 2.18 43.10 5.64
CA ARG A 4 2.99 42.26 4.75
C ARG A 4 3.24 40.95 5.48
N VAL A 5 2.59 39.88 5.03
CA VAL A 5 2.94 38.51 5.43
C VAL A 5 4.22 38.16 4.67
N GLU A 6 5.37 38.26 5.35
CA GLU A 6 6.61 37.68 4.84
C GLU A 6 6.49 36.15 4.90
N ALA A 7 6.59 35.52 3.73
CA ALA A 7 6.71 34.08 3.64
C ALA A 7 8.06 33.66 4.26
N PRO A 8 8.10 32.59 5.08
CA PRO A 8 9.36 32.11 5.63
C PRO A 8 10.27 31.67 4.48
N VAL A 9 11.45 32.27 4.42
CA VAL A 9 12.54 31.83 3.55
C VAL A 9 12.96 30.45 4.04
N HIS A 10 12.59 29.40 3.30
CA HIS A 10 13.15 28.07 3.53
C HIS A 10 14.62 28.08 3.14
N GLU A 11 15.51 28.18 4.13
CA GLU A 11 16.92 27.86 3.95
C GLU A 11 17.04 26.43 3.43
N THR A 12 17.63 26.29 2.25
CA THR A 12 17.92 25.03 1.58
C THR A 12 19.10 24.35 2.26
N GLY A 13 18.83 23.77 3.43
CA GLY A 13 19.78 22.95 4.16
C GLY A 13 20.08 21.64 3.43
N SER A 14 21.30 21.55 2.87
CA SER A 14 22.12 20.35 2.63
C SER A 14 21.48 19.15 1.92
N GLY A 15 22.00 18.80 0.73
CA GLY A 15 21.51 17.69 -0.11
C GLY A 15 21.44 16.30 0.54
N ALA A 16 22.07 16.10 1.70
CA ALA A 16 21.91 14.88 2.50
C ALA A 16 20.53 14.80 3.20
N THR A 17 20.03 15.93 3.71
CA THR A 17 18.71 16.04 4.35
C THR A 17 17.59 15.81 3.34
N SER A 18 17.73 16.34 2.12
CA SER A 18 16.77 16.13 1.03
C SER A 18 16.72 14.66 0.59
N ARG A 19 17.88 13.98 0.46
CA ARG A 19 17.94 12.55 0.10
C ARG A 19 17.34 11.65 1.19
N ALA A 20 17.60 11.94 2.45
CA ALA A 20 17.01 11.20 3.57
C ALA A 20 15.49 11.34 3.60
N LEU A 21 14.96 12.55 3.37
CA LEU A 21 13.52 12.80 3.30
C LEU A 21 12.86 12.08 2.12
N VAL A 22 13.48 12.10 0.93
CA VAL A 22 12.99 11.33 -0.22
C VAL A 22 13.01 9.84 0.11
N LEU A 23 14.07 9.34 0.74
CA LEU A 23 14.17 7.93 1.08
C LEU A 23 13.10 7.51 2.10
N SER A 24 12.84 8.33 3.10
CA SER A 24 11.76 8.12 4.06
C SER A 24 10.39 8.13 3.39
N ALA A 25 10.13 9.09 2.51
CA ALA A 25 8.86 9.19 1.78
C ALA A 25 8.64 7.98 0.86
N VAL A 26 9.66 7.58 0.11
CA VAL A 26 9.66 6.38 -0.73
C VAL A 26 9.46 5.13 0.14
N GLY A 27 10.21 4.98 1.23
CA GLY A 27 10.09 3.83 2.12
C GLY A 27 8.68 3.69 2.71
N VAL A 28 8.06 4.79 3.12
CA VAL A 28 6.68 4.77 3.64
C VAL A 28 5.67 4.41 2.54
N VAL A 29 5.72 5.07 1.38
CA VAL A 29 4.76 4.86 0.29
C VAL A 29 4.89 3.47 -0.33
N PHE A 30 6.12 3.04 -0.62
CA PHE A 30 6.35 1.72 -1.19
C PHE A 30 6.20 0.62 -0.14
N GLY A 31 6.39 0.91 1.15
CA GLY A 31 6.14 -0.08 2.21
C GLY A 31 4.72 -0.61 2.20
N ASP A 32 3.74 0.28 2.10
CA ASP A 32 2.33 -0.09 2.01
C ASP A 32 2.00 -0.91 0.74
N ILE A 33 2.54 -0.47 -0.40
CA ILE A 33 2.36 -1.17 -1.69
C ILE A 33 3.06 -2.53 -1.70
N GLY A 34 4.19 -2.67 -1.01
CA GLY A 34 5.03 -3.88 -1.04
C GLY A 34 4.59 -4.99 -0.09
N THR A 35 3.85 -4.67 0.97
CA THR A 35 3.33 -5.67 1.93
C THR A 35 1.99 -6.24 1.52
N SER A 36 1.15 -5.47 0.81
CA SER A 36 -0.17 -5.90 0.36
C SER A 36 -0.18 -7.19 -0.50
N PRO A 37 0.80 -7.46 -1.40
CA PRO A 37 0.85 -8.71 -2.15
C PRO A 37 1.08 -9.94 -1.25
N LEU A 38 1.80 -9.78 -0.14
CA LEU A 38 2.10 -10.90 0.78
C LEU A 38 0.85 -11.30 1.56
N TYR A 39 0.06 -10.32 2.01
CA TYR A 39 -1.26 -10.59 2.58
C TYR A 39 -2.20 -11.22 1.54
N ALA A 40 -2.29 -10.64 0.35
CA ALA A 40 -3.16 -11.16 -0.72
C ALA A 40 -2.79 -12.60 -1.08
N PHE A 41 -1.50 -12.93 -1.14
CA PHE A 41 -1.02 -14.29 -1.35
C PHE A 41 -1.46 -15.22 -0.23
N LYS A 42 -1.30 -14.80 1.04
CA LYS A 42 -1.71 -15.60 2.20
C LYS A 42 -3.21 -15.88 2.17
N GLU A 43 -4.05 -14.87 1.98
CA GLU A 43 -5.51 -15.06 1.94
C GLU A 43 -5.95 -15.91 0.74
N ALA A 44 -5.37 -15.68 -0.44
CA ALA A 44 -5.66 -16.50 -1.61
C ALA A 44 -5.21 -17.95 -1.39
N SER A 45 -4.09 -18.17 -0.70
CA SER A 45 -3.63 -19.51 -0.35
C SER A 45 -4.59 -20.19 0.62
N HIS A 46 -5.06 -19.48 1.65
CA HIS A 46 -6.02 -19.99 2.63
C HIS A 46 -7.37 -20.32 1.97
N ALA A 47 -7.86 -19.46 1.07
CA ALA A 47 -9.06 -19.73 0.27
C ALA A 47 -8.87 -20.96 -0.64
N ALA A 48 -7.66 -21.15 -1.17
CA ALA A 48 -7.33 -22.30 -2.01
C ALA A 48 -7.03 -23.60 -1.24
N HIS A 49 -6.86 -23.57 0.09
CA HIS A 49 -6.60 -24.77 0.90
C HIS A 49 -7.73 -25.80 0.80
N HIS A 50 -8.95 -25.38 0.46
CA HIS A 50 -10.06 -26.31 0.22
C HIS A 50 -9.81 -27.30 -0.94
N GLY A 51 -8.84 -27.03 -1.83
CA GLY A 51 -8.45 -27.90 -2.95
C GLY A 51 -7.03 -28.46 -2.89
N GLY A 52 -6.26 -28.14 -1.83
CA GLY A 52 -4.84 -28.49 -1.68
C GLY A 52 -3.88 -27.54 -2.41
N LEU A 53 -2.73 -27.26 -1.79
CA LEU A 53 -1.67 -26.41 -2.35
C LEU A 53 -0.85 -27.18 -3.40
N SER A 54 -1.39 -27.33 -4.60
CA SER A 54 -0.60 -27.78 -5.74
C SER A 54 0.34 -26.66 -6.23
N PRO A 55 1.56 -26.96 -6.72
CA PRO A 55 2.45 -25.96 -7.31
C PRO A 55 1.79 -25.08 -8.37
N ASN A 56 0.84 -25.64 -9.14
CA ASN A 56 0.09 -24.89 -10.16
C ASN A 56 -0.84 -23.82 -9.56
N VAL A 57 -1.41 -24.08 -8.38
CA VAL A 57 -2.29 -23.12 -7.69
C VAL A 57 -1.48 -21.96 -7.16
N VAL A 58 -0.31 -22.23 -6.58
CA VAL A 58 0.62 -21.20 -6.10
C VAL A 58 1.07 -20.29 -7.25
N LEU A 59 1.46 -20.88 -8.39
CA LEU A 59 1.82 -20.12 -9.58
C LEU A 59 0.65 -19.30 -10.14
N GLY A 60 -0.57 -19.85 -10.10
CA GLY A 60 -1.80 -19.14 -10.48
C GLY A 60 -2.06 -17.91 -9.61
N ILE A 61 -1.95 -18.05 -8.28
CA ILE A 61 -2.10 -16.94 -7.32
C ILE A 61 -1.02 -15.89 -7.56
N LEU A 62 0.24 -16.28 -7.72
CA LEU A 62 1.35 -15.36 -7.99
C LEU A 62 1.16 -14.60 -9.31
N SER A 63 0.68 -15.29 -10.36
CA SER A 63 0.38 -14.66 -11.66
C SER A 63 -0.76 -13.66 -11.55
N LEU A 64 -1.83 -13.97 -10.82
CA LEU A 64 -2.94 -13.05 -10.57
C LEU A 64 -2.49 -11.80 -9.81
N ILE A 65 -1.67 -11.97 -8.77
CA ILE A 65 -1.09 -10.86 -8.02
C ILE A 65 -0.22 -9.99 -8.94
N LEU A 66 0.66 -10.60 -9.74
CA LEU A 66 1.52 -9.89 -10.69
C LEU A 66 0.69 -9.05 -11.67
N TRP A 67 -0.30 -9.67 -12.32
CA TRP A 67 -1.18 -8.97 -13.27
C TRP A 67 -2.03 -7.89 -12.61
N ALA A 68 -2.50 -8.11 -11.37
CA ALA A 68 -3.21 -7.09 -10.60
C ALA A 68 -2.31 -5.88 -10.30
N LEU A 69 -1.05 -6.09 -9.88
CA LEU A 69 -0.10 -5.00 -9.64
C LEU A 69 0.22 -4.22 -10.92
N ILE A 70 0.38 -4.90 -12.05
CA ILE A 70 0.65 -4.24 -13.34
C ILE A 70 -0.58 -3.46 -13.81
N VAL A 71 -1.75 -4.08 -13.88
CA VAL A 71 -2.94 -3.46 -14.47
C VAL A 71 -3.57 -2.43 -13.55
N VAL A 72 -3.74 -2.77 -12.27
CA VAL A 72 -4.41 -1.89 -11.30
C VAL A 72 -3.46 -0.81 -10.82
N ILE A 73 -2.30 -1.18 -10.24
CA ILE A 73 -1.41 -0.20 -9.61
C ILE A 73 -0.55 0.55 -10.63
N SER A 74 -0.11 -0.08 -11.73
CA SER A 74 0.73 0.63 -12.71
C SER A 74 -0.12 1.33 -13.77
N ILE A 75 -0.92 0.58 -14.54
CA ILE A 75 -1.63 1.13 -15.71
C ILE A 75 -2.79 2.04 -15.29
N LYS A 76 -3.72 1.56 -14.45
CA LYS A 76 -4.90 2.35 -14.06
C LYS A 76 -4.52 3.60 -13.26
N TYR A 77 -3.64 3.48 -12.26
CA TYR A 77 -3.23 4.65 -11.47
C TYR A 77 -2.45 5.68 -12.31
N CYS A 78 -1.50 5.27 -13.16
CA CYS A 78 -0.77 6.21 -14.00
C CYS A 78 -1.67 6.93 -15.03
N ILE A 79 -2.67 6.25 -15.59
CA ILE A 79 -3.54 6.84 -16.61
C ILE A 79 -4.64 7.70 -15.99
N PHE A 80 -5.22 7.26 -14.86
CA PHE A 80 -6.43 7.88 -14.32
C PHE A 80 -6.15 8.89 -13.20
N ILE A 81 -5.24 8.55 -12.26
CA ILE A 81 -4.94 9.42 -11.11
C ILE A 81 -4.01 10.57 -11.53
N LEU A 82 -2.98 10.32 -12.34
CA LEU A 82 -2.05 11.38 -12.78
C LEU A 82 -2.69 12.34 -13.80
N ARG A 83 -3.84 11.99 -14.39
CA ARG A 83 -4.63 12.87 -15.26
C ARG A 83 -5.70 13.68 -14.52
N ALA A 84 -6.09 13.24 -13.32
CA ALA A 84 -6.98 13.98 -12.44
C ALA A 84 -6.15 14.89 -11.52
N ASP A 85 -5.42 15.83 -12.13
CA ASP A 85 -4.66 16.84 -11.42
C ASP A 85 -5.46 18.15 -11.32
N ASN A 86 -5.18 18.91 -10.27
CA ASN A 86 -5.58 20.31 -10.21
C ASN A 86 -4.33 21.14 -9.90
N ARG A 87 -3.74 21.72 -10.94
CA ARG A 87 -2.52 22.56 -10.84
C ARG A 87 -1.36 21.86 -10.13
N GLY A 88 -1.16 20.56 -10.40
CA GLY A 88 -0.05 19.78 -9.85
C GLY A 88 -0.32 19.14 -8.47
N GLU A 89 -1.45 19.41 -7.83
CA GLU A 89 -1.92 18.62 -6.69
C GLU A 89 -2.92 17.57 -7.19
N GLY A 90 -2.54 16.30 -7.12
CA GLY A 90 -3.35 15.16 -7.58
C GLY A 90 -4.13 14.50 -6.45
N GLY A 91 -5.22 13.82 -6.81
CA GLY A 91 -5.92 12.88 -5.93
C GLY A 91 -7.15 13.43 -5.21
N ILE A 92 -7.75 12.58 -4.38
CA ILE A 92 -9.01 12.84 -3.65
C ILE A 92 -8.93 14.09 -2.74
N ILE A 93 -7.76 14.38 -2.18
CA ILE A 93 -7.56 15.54 -1.28
C ILE A 93 -7.52 16.86 -2.06
N ALA A 94 -6.99 16.85 -3.29
CA ALA A 94 -7.00 18.03 -4.17
C ALA A 94 -8.41 18.37 -4.66
N LEU A 95 -9.22 17.35 -4.92
CA LEU A 95 -10.66 17.54 -5.17
C LEU A 95 -11.33 18.20 -3.95
N LEU A 96 -10.96 17.79 -2.73
CA LEU A 96 -11.58 18.25 -1.48
C LEU A 96 -11.28 19.70 -1.18
N ALA A 97 -10.08 20.15 -1.56
CA ALA A 97 -9.69 21.55 -1.53
C ALA A 97 -10.42 22.41 -2.59
N LEU A 98 -10.68 21.84 -3.77
CA LEU A 98 -11.31 22.54 -4.91
C LEU A 98 -12.81 22.77 -4.74
N LEU A 99 -13.54 21.79 -4.21
CA LEU A 99 -15.00 21.82 -4.16
C LEU A 99 -15.54 22.82 -3.14
N GLY A 100 -14.70 23.27 -2.19
CA GLY A 100 -15.03 24.36 -1.29
C GLY A 100 -16.37 24.11 -0.60
N VAL A 101 -16.47 22.97 0.11
CA VAL A 101 -17.67 22.37 0.74
C VAL A 101 -18.61 23.39 1.42
N ARG A 102 -18.06 24.52 1.89
CA ARG A 102 -18.80 25.64 2.50
C ARG A 102 -19.63 26.50 1.55
N ARG A 103 -19.47 26.42 0.24
CA ARG A 103 -20.14 27.29 -0.76
C ARG A 103 -21.07 26.55 -1.72
N VAL A 104 -21.37 25.29 -1.45
CA VAL A 104 -22.20 24.48 -2.34
C VAL A 104 -23.69 24.74 -2.09
N GLN A 105 -24.41 25.19 -3.13
CA GLN A 105 -25.86 25.36 -3.07
C GLN A 105 -26.58 24.01 -3.11
N ALA A 106 -27.60 23.85 -2.26
CA ALA A 106 -28.42 22.64 -2.21
C ALA A 106 -29.11 22.38 -3.56
N GLY A 107 -29.02 21.14 -4.06
CA GLY A 107 -29.62 20.72 -5.34
C GLY A 107 -28.76 20.94 -6.59
N SER A 108 -27.56 21.50 -6.46
CA SER A 108 -26.62 21.65 -7.59
C SER A 108 -25.87 20.35 -7.91
N TRP A 109 -25.43 20.16 -9.16
CA TRP A 109 -24.54 19.06 -9.56
C TRP A 109 -23.24 19.02 -8.73
N ARG A 110 -22.79 20.17 -8.23
CA ARG A 110 -21.65 20.30 -7.30
C ARG A 110 -21.89 19.59 -5.96
N MET A 111 -23.13 19.46 -5.52
CA MET A 111 -23.48 18.70 -4.31
C MET A 111 -23.25 17.21 -4.50
N TYR A 112 -23.59 16.66 -5.69
CA TYR A 112 -23.27 15.27 -6.02
C TYR A 112 -21.77 15.00 -6.00
N LEU A 113 -20.96 15.91 -6.56
CA LEU A 113 -19.50 15.82 -6.48
C LEU A 113 -18.99 15.84 -5.04
N THR A 114 -19.52 16.74 -4.21
CA THR A 114 -19.14 16.87 -2.79
C THR A 114 -19.47 15.59 -2.01
N VAL A 115 -20.62 14.97 -2.28
CA VAL A 115 -21.01 13.70 -1.64
C VAL A 115 -20.09 12.56 -2.09
N MET A 116 -19.81 12.43 -3.39
CA MET A 116 -18.88 11.43 -3.91
C MET A 116 -17.48 11.57 -3.32
N GLU A 117 -17.02 12.80 -3.15
CA GLU A 117 -15.75 13.13 -2.53
C GLU A 117 -15.70 12.82 -1.03
N LEU A 118 -16.75 13.15 -0.29
CA LEU A 118 -16.85 12.83 1.13
C LEU A 118 -16.80 11.30 1.33
N VAL A 119 -17.52 10.56 0.48
CA VAL A 119 -17.47 9.10 0.44
C VAL A 119 -16.05 8.62 0.11
N GLY A 120 -15.41 9.16 -0.94
CA GLY A 120 -14.04 8.81 -1.32
C GLY A 120 -13.01 9.07 -0.22
N THR A 121 -13.16 10.17 0.51
CA THR A 121 -12.28 10.54 1.64
C THR A 121 -12.50 9.64 2.84
N ALA A 122 -13.75 9.29 3.14
CA ALA A 122 -14.07 8.32 4.19
C ALA A 122 -13.49 6.94 3.86
N LEU A 123 -13.57 6.50 2.60
CA LEU A 123 -12.96 5.24 2.15
C LEU A 123 -11.43 5.27 2.27
N LEU A 124 -10.79 6.38 1.87
CA LEU A 124 -9.34 6.54 2.01
C LEU A 124 -8.90 6.53 3.48
N TYR A 125 -9.67 7.18 4.36
CA TYR A 125 -9.40 7.17 5.80
C TYR A 125 -9.58 5.77 6.39
N ALA A 126 -10.64 5.05 5.99
CA ALA A 126 -10.88 3.68 6.42
C ALA A 126 -9.72 2.76 6.00
N ASP A 127 -9.29 2.84 4.74
CA ASP A 127 -8.14 2.08 4.22
C ASP A 127 -6.87 2.33 5.05
N GLY A 128 -6.55 3.60 5.30
CA GLY A 128 -5.41 3.98 6.15
C GLY A 128 -5.46 3.46 7.59
N THR A 129 -6.67 3.21 8.13
CA THR A 129 -6.83 2.60 9.46
C THR A 129 -6.81 1.07 9.46
N ILE A 130 -7.26 0.44 8.37
CA ILE A 130 -7.40 -1.02 8.26
C ILE A 130 -6.05 -1.67 7.95
N THR A 131 -5.24 -1.06 7.08
CA THR A 131 -4.00 -1.68 6.58
C THR A 131 -2.97 -2.03 7.66
N PRO A 132 -2.70 -1.18 8.67
CA PRO A 132 -1.80 -1.55 9.78
C PRO A 132 -2.31 -2.75 10.58
N ALA A 133 -3.62 -2.83 10.80
CA ALA A 133 -4.23 -3.92 11.55
C ALA A 133 -4.13 -5.26 10.79
N ILE A 134 -4.50 -5.28 9.51
CA ILE A 134 -4.44 -6.48 8.67
C ILE A 134 -2.99 -6.93 8.48
N SER A 135 -2.06 -6.00 8.22
CA SER A 135 -0.66 -6.35 7.98
C SER A 135 0.00 -6.98 9.21
N VAL A 136 -0.20 -6.42 10.41
CA VAL A 136 0.35 -6.97 11.66
C VAL A 136 -0.30 -8.30 12.00
N LEU A 137 -1.64 -8.40 11.91
CA LEU A 137 -2.35 -9.65 12.15
C LEU A 137 -1.85 -10.76 11.23
N SER A 138 -1.67 -10.44 9.94
CA SER A 138 -1.22 -11.39 8.93
C SER A 138 0.19 -11.90 9.19
N ALA A 139 1.09 -11.02 9.63
CA ALA A 139 2.45 -11.38 10.02
C ALA A 139 2.47 -12.29 11.26
N VAL A 140 1.65 -11.98 12.28
CA VAL A 140 1.57 -12.78 13.50
C VAL A 140 0.94 -14.15 13.23
N GLU A 141 -0.10 -14.21 12.41
CA GLU A 141 -0.68 -15.48 11.95
C GLU A 141 0.30 -16.31 11.11
N GLY A 142 1.17 -15.66 10.33
CA GLY A 142 2.23 -16.33 9.59
C GLY A 142 3.17 -17.15 10.49
N LEU A 143 3.41 -16.70 11.73
CA LEU A 143 4.21 -17.44 12.72
C LEU A 143 3.53 -18.74 13.19
N THR A 144 2.20 -18.84 13.09
CA THR A 144 1.47 -20.03 13.53
C THR A 144 1.59 -21.21 12.56
N VAL A 145 2.10 -20.99 11.34
CA VAL A 145 2.41 -22.05 10.36
C VAL A 145 3.45 -23.02 10.92
N ASP A 146 4.47 -22.50 11.60
CA ASP A 146 5.55 -23.31 12.19
C ASP A 146 5.31 -23.63 13.68
N ALA A 147 4.41 -22.91 14.36
CA ALA A 147 4.10 -23.10 15.77
C ALA A 147 2.58 -22.99 16.07
N PRO A 148 1.81 -24.08 15.89
CA PRO A 148 0.34 -24.08 16.03
C PRO A 148 -0.17 -23.72 17.44
N GLY A 149 0.67 -23.87 18.47
CA GLY A 149 0.34 -23.54 19.86
C GLY A 149 0.12 -22.05 20.12
N PHE A 150 0.46 -21.17 19.18
CA PHE A 150 0.27 -19.73 19.30
C PHE A 150 -1.11 -19.21 18.91
N GLY A 151 -2.01 -20.06 18.40
CA GLY A 151 -3.35 -19.66 17.93
C GLY A 151 -4.12 -18.73 18.88
N PRO A 152 -4.27 -19.06 20.18
CA PRO A 152 -4.97 -18.20 21.14
C PRO A 152 -4.28 -16.85 21.41
N TYR A 153 -2.97 -16.75 21.15
CA TYR A 153 -2.16 -15.57 21.44
C TYR A 153 -2.03 -14.62 20.25
N VAL A 154 -2.48 -15.00 19.06
CA VAL A 154 -2.40 -14.18 17.83
C VAL A 154 -3.04 -12.81 18.03
N VAL A 155 -4.29 -12.78 18.49
CA VAL A 155 -5.04 -11.52 18.67
C VAL A 155 -4.43 -10.65 19.79
N PRO A 156 -4.15 -11.18 21.01
CA PRO A 156 -3.47 -10.40 22.04
C PRO A 156 -2.12 -9.82 21.62
N ILE A 157 -1.29 -10.61 20.92
CA ILE A 157 0.03 -10.16 20.44
C ILE A 157 -0.14 -9.07 19.40
N THR A 158 -1.08 -9.22 18.46
CA THR A 158 -1.38 -8.20 17.45
C THR A 158 -1.78 -6.88 18.08
N VAL A 159 -2.71 -6.92 19.05
CA VAL A 159 -3.15 -5.72 19.79
C VAL A 159 -1.99 -5.08 20.55
N ALA A 160 -1.13 -5.88 21.20
CA ALA A 160 0.04 -5.38 21.90
C ALA A 160 1.05 -4.71 20.96
N ILE A 161 1.33 -5.32 19.80
CA ILE A 161 2.21 -4.75 18.77
C ILE A 161 1.64 -3.43 18.26
N LEU A 162 0.35 -3.37 17.91
CA LEU A 162 -0.30 -2.15 17.45
C LEU A 162 -0.24 -1.06 18.54
N ALA A 163 -0.57 -1.39 19.78
CA ALA A 163 -0.51 -0.45 20.89
C ALA A 163 0.90 0.15 21.06
N VAL A 164 1.95 -0.66 20.97
CA VAL A 164 3.34 -0.19 21.03
C VAL A 164 3.70 0.66 19.82
N LEU A 165 3.38 0.21 18.60
CA LEU A 165 3.67 0.95 17.37
C LEU A 165 3.01 2.34 17.37
N PHE A 166 1.71 2.41 17.67
CA PHE A 166 0.98 3.67 17.77
C PHE A 166 1.45 4.53 18.97
N SER A 167 1.90 3.91 20.06
CA SER A 167 2.51 4.63 21.18
C SER A 167 3.85 5.27 20.83
N VAL A 168 4.63 4.69 19.92
CA VAL A 168 5.89 5.27 19.43
C VAL A 168 5.62 6.37 18.39
N GLN A 169 4.51 6.28 17.64
CA GLN A 169 4.11 7.32 16.66
C GLN A 169 3.95 8.72 17.26
N ARG A 170 3.67 8.85 18.57
CA ARG A 170 3.63 10.14 19.28
C ARG A 170 4.96 10.91 19.28
N MET A 171 6.09 10.24 18.99
CA MET A 171 7.43 10.83 18.95
C MET A 171 7.71 11.61 17.65
N GLY A 172 6.78 11.62 16.70
CA GLY A 172 6.86 12.38 15.46
C GLY A 172 7.16 11.50 14.25
N SER A 173 6.42 11.73 13.16
CA SER A 173 6.51 10.96 11.91
C SER A 173 7.89 11.04 11.24
N GLY A 174 8.62 12.13 11.44
CA GLY A 174 9.98 12.29 10.92
C GLY A 174 10.98 11.28 11.48
N TRP A 175 10.90 10.95 12.77
CA TRP A 175 11.81 9.99 13.40
C TRP A 175 11.54 8.57 12.91
N ILE A 176 10.27 8.18 12.83
CA ILE A 176 9.85 6.87 12.31
C ILE A 176 10.21 6.72 10.83
N GLY A 177 9.92 7.74 10.01
CA GLY A 177 10.27 7.74 8.60
C GLY A 177 11.78 7.60 8.35
N GLY A 178 12.61 8.18 9.23
CA GLY A 178 14.06 8.06 9.17
C GLY A 178 14.58 6.64 9.38
N ILE A 179 13.94 5.86 10.25
CA ILE A 179 14.28 4.45 10.51
C ILE A 179 13.64 3.53 9.46
N PHE A 180 12.39 3.80 9.11
CA PHE A 180 11.60 2.95 8.23
C PHE A 180 12.15 2.92 6.80
N GLY A 181 12.64 4.05 6.28
CA GLY A 181 13.22 4.14 4.93
C GLY A 181 14.34 3.12 4.66
N PRO A 182 15.43 3.13 5.45
CA PRO A 182 16.50 2.14 5.33
C PRO A 182 16.05 0.68 5.48
N PHE A 183 15.16 0.40 6.45
CA PHE A 183 14.61 -0.95 6.63
C PHE A 183 13.85 -1.43 5.40
N MET A 184 13.03 -0.56 4.81
CA MET A 184 12.29 -0.87 3.60
C MET A 184 13.19 -1.08 2.38
N LEU A 185 14.29 -0.34 2.24
CA LEU A 185 15.28 -0.61 1.20
C LEU A 185 15.87 -2.00 1.33
N VAL A 186 16.31 -2.38 2.54
CA VAL A 186 16.87 -3.71 2.79
C VAL A 186 15.84 -4.78 2.48
N TRP A 187 14.60 -4.59 2.92
CA TRP A 187 13.49 -5.49 2.63
C TRP A 187 13.27 -5.68 1.13
N PHE A 188 13.16 -4.60 0.37
CA PHE A 188 12.98 -4.67 -1.09
C PHE A 188 14.19 -5.25 -1.80
N ALA A 189 15.41 -4.97 -1.33
CA ALA A 189 16.61 -5.57 -1.89
C ALA A 189 16.62 -7.09 -1.68
N VAL A 190 16.21 -7.57 -0.50
CA VAL A 190 16.08 -9.00 -0.21
C VAL A 190 14.99 -9.64 -1.08
N LEU A 191 13.80 -9.06 -1.15
CA LEU A 191 12.72 -9.57 -2.02
C LEU A 191 13.10 -9.57 -3.49
N GLY A 192 13.76 -8.51 -3.96
CA GLY A 192 14.24 -8.40 -5.34
C GLY A 192 15.30 -9.45 -5.65
N LEU A 193 16.27 -9.65 -4.75
CA LEU A 193 17.30 -10.67 -4.91
C LEU A 193 16.69 -12.08 -4.91
N LEU A 194 15.86 -12.42 -3.93
CA LEU A 194 15.19 -13.71 -3.85
C LEU A 194 14.27 -13.96 -5.05
N GLY A 195 13.55 -12.92 -5.51
CA GLY A 195 12.72 -12.98 -6.70
C GLY A 195 13.53 -13.26 -7.96
N ILE A 196 14.64 -12.53 -8.17
CA ILE A 196 15.55 -12.74 -9.31
C ILE A 196 16.14 -14.16 -9.27
N LEU A 197 16.65 -14.60 -8.10
CA LEU A 197 17.20 -15.95 -7.94
C LEU A 197 16.15 -17.03 -8.21
N SER A 198 14.91 -16.82 -7.78
CA SER A 198 13.81 -17.76 -8.01
C SER A 198 13.41 -17.82 -9.49
N ILE A 199 13.39 -16.68 -10.19
CA ILE A 199 13.13 -16.62 -11.64
C ILE A 199 14.25 -17.33 -12.42
N LEU A 200 15.51 -17.13 -12.03
CA LEU A 200 16.66 -17.76 -12.67
C LEU A 200 16.73 -19.27 -12.42
N ALA A 201 16.33 -19.72 -11.21
CA ALA A 201 16.27 -21.14 -10.86
C ALA A 201 15.10 -21.89 -11.54
N ALA A 202 14.05 -21.17 -11.97
CA ALA A 202 12.85 -21.75 -12.56
C ALA A 202 12.52 -21.12 -13.94
N PRO A 203 13.29 -21.42 -15.02
CA PRO A 203 13.06 -20.86 -16.36
C PRO A 203 11.69 -21.20 -16.98
N GLY A 204 10.90 -22.08 -16.37
CA GLY A 204 9.52 -22.41 -16.78
C GLY A 204 8.44 -21.39 -16.39
N CYS A 205 8.72 -20.41 -15.52
CA CYS A 205 7.72 -19.43 -15.06
C CYS A 205 7.15 -18.54 -16.18
N TRP A 206 7.90 -18.35 -17.27
CA TRP A 206 7.46 -17.59 -18.45
C TRP A 206 6.38 -18.31 -19.28
N ARG A 207 6.16 -19.62 -19.11
CA ARG A 207 5.10 -20.35 -19.85
C ARG A 207 3.70 -20.15 -19.27
N GLN A 208 3.57 -19.70 -18.02
CA GLN A 208 2.27 -19.45 -17.37
C GLN A 208 1.94 -17.96 -17.22
N SER A 209 2.79 -17.05 -17.72
CA SER A 209 2.49 -15.61 -17.76
C SER A 209 1.55 -15.21 -18.91
N ALA A 210 1.17 -16.15 -19.78
CA ALA A 210 0.11 -15.93 -20.75
C ALA A 210 -1.25 -15.82 -20.03
N PRO A 211 -2.16 -14.94 -20.48
CA PRO A 211 -3.48 -14.78 -19.86
C PRO A 211 -4.19 -16.14 -19.80
N PRO A 212 -5.10 -16.37 -18.82
CA PRO A 212 -5.92 -17.58 -18.77
C PRO A 212 -6.91 -17.54 -19.94
N MET A 213 -6.44 -17.86 -21.14
CA MET A 213 -7.30 -18.28 -22.23
C MET A 213 -7.75 -19.69 -21.89
N GLN A 214 -9.00 -19.75 -21.45
CA GLN A 214 -9.80 -20.94 -21.24
C GLN A 214 -9.43 -22.03 -22.25
N SER A 215 -8.83 -23.14 -21.79
CA SER A 215 -8.92 -24.40 -22.51
C SER A 215 -10.22 -25.08 -22.11
N ALA A 216 -11.33 -24.51 -22.58
CA ALA A 216 -12.59 -25.23 -22.72
C ALA A 216 -12.52 -26.02 -24.04
N THR A 217 -12.00 -27.24 -23.95
CA THR A 217 -12.11 -28.40 -24.86
C THR A 217 -11.10 -29.41 -24.32
N SER A 218 -11.43 -30.65 -23.93
CA SER A 218 -12.51 -31.57 -24.26
C SER A 218 -12.72 -32.54 -23.11
#